data_AF-A0A7X7IDW6-F1
#
_entry.id   AF-A0A7X7IDW6-F1
#
_cell.length_a   1.000
_cell.length_b   1.000
_cell.length_c   1.000
_cell.angle_alpha   90.00
_cell.angle_beta   90.00
_cell.angle_gamma   90.00
#
_symmetry.space_group_name_H-M   'P 1'
#
loop_
_entity.id
_entity.type
_entity.pdbx_description
1 polymer ?
#
loop_
_entity_poly.entity_id
_entity_poly.type
_entity_poly.pdbx_seq_one_letter_code
_entity_poly.pdbx_strand_id
1 'polypeptide(L)'
;MRKKGINYAKYGYYFSIPFVLAYLIFSLYPTIYTVIIGFTDLRGLGRTTFTFLDDPFENFKLILANDTFKKSVVNTAVIWIMNFIPQILLALLLTAWFTNRRFKVKGQGIFKVLIYMPNIITAATIAILFNSLFGYPKGPVNDLLMTLGILDAPANFHMQEWTSKGVVAFIQFWMWYGNSMIVLIAGVLGISPTLFEAAEVDGATPTQIFFKITLPRLKTILLYVLITSMVGGLQMYDIPKLYLWGGPDNATLTANVFIHNQAFSGSYLYNRAAAASMLMFLIIVVLSIAMFYLMRDRGEQKLRRQERARVRALKREASV
;
A
#
# COMPACT_ATOMS: atom_id res chain seq x y z
N MET A 1 -23.71 -27.65 42.98
CA MET A 1 -24.30 -26.67 42.04
C MET A 1 -23.25 -26.18 41.05
N ARG A 2 -23.33 -26.60 39.77
CA ARG A 2 -22.42 -26.12 38.69
C ARG A 2 -22.78 -24.66 38.35
N LYS A 3 -21.90 -23.70 38.66
CA LYS A 3 -22.05 -22.31 38.19
C LYS A 3 -22.08 -22.32 36.66
N LYS A 4 -23.23 -22.04 36.05
CA LYS A 4 -23.35 -21.82 34.59
C LYS A 4 -22.47 -20.63 34.22
N GLY A 5 -21.33 -20.89 33.58
CA GLY A 5 -20.49 -19.83 33.03
C GLY A 5 -21.29 -19.03 32.02
N ILE A 6 -21.36 -17.71 32.21
CA ILE A 6 -21.99 -16.80 31.25
C ILE A 6 -21.22 -16.94 29.92
N ASN A 7 -21.92 -17.35 28.86
CA ASN A 7 -21.29 -17.50 27.54
C ASN A 7 -21.17 -16.12 26.88
N TYR A 8 -20.02 -15.47 27.09
CA TYR A 8 -19.69 -14.14 26.57
C TYR A 8 -19.64 -14.06 25.04
N ALA A 9 -19.64 -15.19 24.33
CA ALA A 9 -19.64 -15.21 22.86
C ALA A 9 -20.85 -14.48 22.25
N LYS A 10 -22.02 -14.56 22.91
CA LYS A 10 -23.24 -13.86 22.44
C LYS A 10 -23.09 -12.35 22.44
N TYR A 11 -22.44 -11.79 23.45
CA TYR A 11 -22.17 -10.36 23.54
C TYR A 11 -21.15 -9.91 22.49
N GLY A 12 -20.15 -10.74 22.17
CA GLY A 12 -19.21 -10.48 21.06
C GLY A 12 -19.89 -10.27 19.71
N TYR A 13 -20.94 -11.05 19.40
CA TYR A 13 -21.74 -10.84 18.19
C TYR A 13 -22.49 -9.51 18.24
N TYR A 14 -23.17 -9.18 19.35
CA TYR A 14 -23.89 -7.91 19.46
C TYR A 14 -22.97 -6.68 19.31
N PHE A 15 -21.77 -6.72 19.89
CA PHE A 15 -20.78 -5.65 19.71
C PHE A 15 -20.23 -5.54 18.28
N SER A 16 -20.27 -6.63 17.50
CA SER A 16 -19.82 -6.64 16.10
C SER A 16 -20.89 -6.16 15.12
N ILE A 17 -22.18 -6.19 15.49
CA ILE A 17 -23.30 -5.85 14.59
C ILE A 17 -23.16 -4.44 13.97
N PRO A 18 -22.85 -3.37 14.73
CA PRO A 18 -22.74 -2.03 14.13
C PRO A 18 -21.66 -1.96 13.05
N PHE A 19 -20.51 -2.60 13.28
CA PHE A 19 -19.43 -2.69 12.29
C PHE A 19 -19.88 -3.48 11.05
N VAL A 20 -20.49 -4.65 11.24
CA VAL A 20 -20.96 -5.49 10.13
C VAL A 20 -22.00 -4.76 9.29
N LEU A 21 -22.96 -4.09 9.90
CA LEU A 21 -23.97 -3.31 9.19
C LEU A 21 -23.34 -2.17 8.38
N ALA A 22 -22.42 -1.42 8.99
CA ALA A 22 -21.71 -0.35 8.30
C ALA A 22 -20.90 -0.89 7.10
N TYR A 23 -20.18 -1.99 7.29
CA TYR A 23 -19.43 -2.66 6.22
C TYR A 23 -20.34 -3.14 5.09
N LEU A 24 -21.47 -3.77 5.41
CA LEU A 24 -22.41 -4.28 4.40
C LEU A 24 -22.98 -3.15 3.54
N ILE A 25 -23.42 -2.06 4.17
CA ILE A 25 -24.11 -0.94 3.50
C ILE A 25 -23.12 -0.05 2.75
N PHE A 26 -22.00 0.31 3.37
CA PHE A 26 -21.10 1.34 2.85
C PHE A 26 -19.86 0.78 2.12
N SER A 27 -19.58 -0.52 2.22
CA SER A 27 -18.42 -1.13 1.54
C SER A 27 -18.82 -2.29 0.62
N LEU A 28 -19.52 -3.30 1.14
CA LEU A 28 -19.84 -4.49 0.35
C LEU A 28 -20.86 -4.18 -0.75
N TYR A 29 -21.94 -3.49 -0.42
CA TYR A 29 -22.98 -3.13 -1.39
C TYR A 29 -22.44 -2.30 -2.57
N PRO A 30 -21.70 -1.19 -2.38
CA PRO A 30 -21.12 -0.43 -3.50
C PRO A 30 -20.10 -1.22 -4.32
N THR A 31 -19.37 -2.13 -3.68
CA THR A 31 -18.42 -3.00 -4.38
C THR A 31 -19.15 -3.98 -5.30
N ILE A 32 -20.19 -4.65 -4.79
CA ILE A 32 -21.04 -5.55 -5.60
C ILE A 32 -21.72 -4.77 -6.73
N TYR A 33 -22.24 -3.58 -6.44
CA TYR A 33 -22.86 -2.73 -7.45
C TYR A 33 -21.87 -2.33 -8.55
N THR A 34 -20.63 -2.00 -8.19
CA THR A 34 -19.54 -1.75 -9.16
C THR A 34 -19.29 -2.99 -10.03
N VAL A 35 -19.27 -4.19 -9.43
CA VAL A 35 -19.12 -5.44 -10.18
C VAL A 35 -20.25 -5.61 -11.18
N ILE A 36 -21.50 -5.38 -10.77
CA ILE A 36 -22.68 -5.45 -11.66
C ILE A 36 -22.52 -4.46 -12.82
N ILE A 37 -22.18 -3.21 -12.54
CA ILE A 37 -22.01 -2.16 -13.56
C ILE A 37 -21.00 -2.57 -14.64
N GLY A 38 -19.92 -3.28 -14.28
CA GLY A 38 -18.90 -3.75 -15.21
C GLY A 38 -19.44 -4.65 -16.34
N PHE A 39 -20.58 -5.33 -16.13
CA PHE A 39 -21.24 -6.21 -17.11
C PHE A 39 -22.44 -5.55 -17.81
N THR A 40 -22.62 -4.25 -17.65
CA THR A 40 -23.79 -3.51 -18.17
C THR A 40 -23.40 -2.41 -19.16
N ASP A 41 -24.41 -1.79 -19.78
CA ASP A 41 -24.26 -0.63 -20.68
C ASP A 41 -24.31 0.73 -19.95
N LEU A 42 -24.30 0.75 -18.60
CA LEU A 42 -24.55 1.96 -17.82
C LEU A 42 -23.52 3.07 -18.12
N ARG A 43 -24.00 4.17 -18.69
CA ARG A 43 -23.28 5.43 -18.93
C ARG A 43 -23.85 6.50 -17.99
N GLY A 44 -23.05 7.02 -17.06
CA GLY A 44 -23.53 7.82 -15.91
C GLY A 44 -24.04 9.24 -16.22
N LEU A 45 -24.14 9.65 -17.50
CA LEU A 45 -24.73 10.93 -17.92
C LEU A 45 -26.24 10.81 -18.09
N GLY A 46 -27.01 10.95 -17.00
CA GLY A 46 -28.48 11.05 -17.05
C GLY A 46 -29.23 9.74 -17.36
N ARG A 47 -28.53 8.64 -17.68
CA ARG A 47 -29.11 7.29 -17.68
C ARG A 47 -28.93 6.65 -16.30
N THR A 48 -30.05 6.40 -15.64
CA THR A 48 -30.12 5.66 -14.36
C THR A 48 -30.53 4.21 -14.56
N THR A 49 -31.03 3.85 -15.75
CA THR A 49 -31.34 2.47 -16.13
C THR A 49 -30.12 1.80 -16.71
N PHE A 50 -29.98 0.50 -16.42
CA PHE A 50 -28.93 -0.35 -16.97
C PHE A 50 -29.56 -1.60 -17.60
N THR A 51 -28.94 -2.07 -18.67
CA THR A 51 -29.20 -3.38 -19.26
C THR A 51 -27.93 -4.20 -19.23
N PHE A 52 -28.07 -5.51 -19.06
CA PHE A 52 -26.94 -6.42 -19.19
C PHE A 52 -26.53 -6.49 -20.66
N LEU A 53 -25.23 -6.49 -20.90
CA LEU A 53 -24.68 -6.59 -22.25
C LEU A 53 -24.93 -7.99 -22.82
N ASP A 54 -25.16 -8.08 -24.13
CA ASP A 54 -25.29 -9.36 -24.84
C ASP A 54 -23.99 -10.17 -24.76
N ASP A 55 -22.84 -9.50 -24.84
CA ASP A 55 -21.52 -10.04 -24.46
C ASP A 55 -21.13 -9.45 -23.08
N PRO A 56 -21.24 -10.24 -21.98
CA PRO A 56 -20.93 -9.75 -20.64
C PRO A 56 -19.51 -9.19 -20.50
N PHE A 57 -18.56 -9.67 -21.31
CA PHE A 57 -17.15 -9.28 -21.19
C PHE A 57 -16.72 -8.16 -22.15
N GLU A 58 -17.66 -7.55 -22.88
CA GLU A 58 -17.35 -6.52 -23.88
C GLU A 58 -16.55 -5.35 -23.26
N ASN A 59 -16.99 -4.82 -22.12
CA ASN A 59 -16.29 -3.72 -21.43
C ASN A 59 -14.85 -4.09 -21.06
N PHE A 60 -14.61 -5.33 -20.62
CA PHE A 60 -13.29 -5.82 -20.25
C PHE A 60 -12.37 -5.92 -21.47
N LYS A 61 -12.88 -6.44 -22.59
CA LYS A 61 -12.14 -6.49 -23.87
C LYS A 61 -11.76 -5.09 -24.34
N LEU A 62 -12.70 -4.14 -24.28
CA LEU A 62 -12.47 -2.75 -24.66
C LEU A 62 -11.39 -2.08 -23.79
N ILE A 63 -11.41 -2.32 -22.47
CA ILE A 63 -10.40 -1.78 -21.57
C ILE A 63 -9.03 -2.45 -21.79
N LEU A 64 -8.98 -3.76 -21.95
CA LEU A 64 -7.72 -4.48 -22.21
C LEU A 64 -7.10 -4.11 -23.55
N ALA A 65 -7.91 -3.77 -24.56
CA ALA A 65 -7.44 -3.28 -25.84
C ALA A 65 -6.97 -1.81 -25.79
N ASN A 66 -7.39 -1.02 -24.80
CA ASN A 66 -7.11 0.41 -24.71
C ASN A 66 -5.64 0.69 -24.34
N ASP A 67 -4.92 1.38 -25.21
CA ASP A 67 -3.48 1.65 -25.00
C ASP A 67 -3.21 2.63 -23.87
N THR A 68 -4.13 3.58 -23.61
CA THR A 68 -4.04 4.49 -22.47
C THR A 68 -4.16 3.73 -21.15
N PHE A 69 -5.05 2.72 -21.08
CA PHE A 69 -5.15 1.85 -19.90
C PHE A 69 -3.86 1.05 -19.70
N LYS A 70 -3.34 0.41 -20.75
CA LYS A 70 -2.05 -0.33 -20.68
C LYS A 70 -0.92 0.59 -20.21
N LYS A 71 -0.79 1.79 -20.78
CA LYS A 71 0.19 2.80 -20.35
C LYS A 71 -0.02 3.15 -18.88
N SER A 72 -1.26 3.33 -18.44
CA SER A 72 -1.57 3.67 -17.05
C SER A 72 -1.18 2.58 -16.04
N VAL A 73 -1.37 1.30 -16.40
CA VAL A 73 -0.95 0.15 -15.58
C VAL A 73 0.57 0.08 -15.50
N VAL A 74 1.28 0.26 -16.63
CA VAL A 74 2.75 0.30 -16.66
C VAL A 74 3.28 1.46 -15.82
N ASN A 75 2.73 2.66 -15.97
CA ASN A 75 3.10 3.82 -15.17
C ASN A 75 2.89 3.56 -13.68
N THR A 76 1.76 2.97 -13.32
CA THR A 76 1.45 2.60 -11.93
C THR A 76 2.52 1.65 -11.40
N ALA A 77 2.89 0.62 -12.15
CA ALA A 77 3.93 -0.32 -11.75
C ALA A 77 5.31 0.34 -11.62
N VAL A 78 5.71 1.19 -12.58
CA VAL A 78 6.99 1.91 -12.56
C VAL A 78 7.08 2.84 -11.36
N ILE A 79 6.08 3.72 -11.16
CA ILE A 79 6.05 4.65 -10.04
C ILE A 79 5.96 3.89 -8.71
N TRP A 80 5.16 2.82 -8.65
CA TRP A 80 5.10 1.94 -7.49
C TRP A 80 6.46 1.35 -7.14
N ILE A 81 7.18 0.76 -8.08
CA ILE A 81 8.51 0.17 -7.84
C ILE A 81 9.51 1.23 -7.37
N MET A 82 9.54 2.39 -8.05
CA MET A 82 10.40 3.52 -7.70
C MET A 82 10.15 4.05 -6.29
N ASN A 83 8.91 3.99 -5.81
CA ASN A 83 8.54 4.35 -4.44
C ASN A 83 8.80 3.21 -3.43
N PHE A 84 8.30 2.02 -3.74
CA PHE A 84 8.15 0.91 -2.79
C PHE A 84 9.49 0.36 -2.34
N ILE A 85 10.44 0.21 -3.26
CA ILE A 85 11.77 -0.30 -2.93
C ILE A 85 12.48 0.61 -1.92
N PRO A 86 12.69 1.92 -2.19
CA PRO A 86 13.35 2.80 -1.22
C PRO A 86 12.53 2.97 0.06
N GLN A 87 11.19 2.98 -0.01
CA GLN A 87 10.32 3.06 1.17
C GLN A 87 10.60 1.92 2.16
N ILE A 88 10.60 0.68 1.68
CA ILE A 88 10.80 -0.49 2.52
C ILE A 88 12.25 -0.59 3.00
N LEU A 89 13.22 -0.33 2.11
CA LEU A 89 14.64 -0.37 2.47
C LEU A 89 14.96 0.66 3.55
N LEU A 90 14.49 1.90 3.38
CA LEU A 90 14.72 2.95 4.36
C LEU A 90 13.96 2.67 5.67
N ALA A 91 12.73 2.17 5.60
CA ALA A 91 11.97 1.79 6.79
C ALA A 91 12.66 0.69 7.59
N LEU A 92 13.19 -0.35 6.92
CA LEU A 92 13.95 -1.43 7.57
C LEU A 92 15.28 -0.93 8.14
N LEU A 93 16.01 -0.09 7.41
CA LEU A 93 17.27 0.50 7.87
C LEU A 93 17.05 1.35 9.12
N LEU A 94 16.05 2.24 9.10
CA LEU A 94 15.74 3.10 10.24
C LEU A 94 15.18 2.29 11.42
N THR A 95 14.40 1.24 11.15
CA THR A 95 13.99 0.29 12.21
C THR A 95 15.23 -0.33 12.85
N ALA A 96 16.13 -0.90 12.05
CA ALA A 96 17.37 -1.51 12.55
C ALA A 96 18.18 -0.53 13.40
N TRP A 97 18.27 0.74 12.98
CA TRP A 97 19.02 1.77 13.70
C TRP A 97 18.37 2.17 15.02
N PHE A 98 17.06 2.45 15.02
CA PHE A 98 16.34 2.90 16.22
C PHE A 98 16.13 1.78 17.25
N THR A 99 16.10 0.51 16.83
CA THR A 99 15.92 -0.62 17.75
C THR A 99 17.24 -1.23 18.21
N ASN A 100 18.38 -0.75 17.71
CA ASN A 100 19.68 -1.27 18.11
C ASN A 100 20.06 -0.77 19.51
N ARG A 101 20.26 -1.72 20.44
CA ARG A 101 20.62 -1.44 21.84
C ARG A 101 21.98 -0.76 22.00
N ARG A 102 22.91 -0.97 21.07
CA ARG A 102 24.23 -0.32 21.08
C ARG A 102 24.16 1.12 20.56
N PHE A 103 23.26 1.42 19.62
CA PHE A 103 23.05 2.78 19.12
C PHE A 103 22.01 3.50 19.98
N LYS A 104 22.44 4.06 21.11
CA LYS A 104 21.63 4.99 21.90
C LYS A 104 21.52 6.34 21.19
N VAL A 105 20.73 6.41 20.12
CA VAL A 105 20.41 7.68 19.46
C VAL A 105 19.67 8.57 20.47
N LYS A 106 20.25 9.71 20.86
CA LYS A 106 19.57 10.65 21.77
C LYS A 106 18.40 11.31 21.02
N GLY A 107 17.26 11.48 21.69
CA GLY A 107 16.09 12.15 21.09
C GLY A 107 15.29 11.31 20.08
N GLN A 108 15.34 9.97 20.15
CA GLN A 108 14.64 9.09 19.18
C GLN A 108 13.16 9.42 18.99
N GLY A 109 12.47 9.84 20.06
CA GLY A 109 11.07 10.23 19.98
C GLY A 109 10.84 11.37 18.98
N ILE A 110 11.67 12.41 19.03
CA ILE A 110 11.58 13.57 18.13
C ILE A 110 11.85 13.13 16.68
N PHE A 111 12.89 12.33 16.44
CA PHE A 111 13.16 11.81 15.09
C PHE A 111 12.01 10.98 14.54
N LYS A 112 11.43 10.07 15.33
CA LYS A 112 10.26 9.26 14.91
C LYS A 112 9.07 10.14 14.55
N VAL A 113 8.81 11.20 15.32
CA VAL A 113 7.72 12.14 15.04
C VAL A 113 7.99 12.91 13.74
N LEU A 114 9.19 13.47 13.56
CA LEU A 114 9.55 14.23 12.36
C LEU A 114 9.49 13.37 11.09
N ILE A 115 9.93 12.11 11.18
CA ILE A 115 9.90 11.16 10.06
C ILE A 115 8.46 10.70 9.74
N TYR A 116 7.58 10.63 10.74
CA TYR A 116 6.17 10.26 10.55
C TYR A 116 5.29 11.44 10.10
N MET A 117 5.68 12.67 10.42
CA MET A 117 4.94 13.90 10.15
C MET A 117 4.41 14.05 8.71
N PRO A 118 5.17 13.68 7.64
CA PRO A 118 4.68 13.78 6.27
C PRO A 118 3.39 13.01 6.01
N ASN A 119 3.16 11.91 6.72
CA ASN A 119 1.96 11.08 6.58
C ASN A 119 0.69 11.75 7.12
N ILE A 120 0.85 12.77 7.98
CA ILE A 120 -0.26 13.50 8.62
C ILE A 120 -0.81 14.60 7.69
N ILE A 121 0.03 15.13 6.80
CA ILE A 121 -0.37 16.17 5.85
C ILE A 121 -1.20 15.54 4.73
N THR A 122 -2.25 16.25 4.28
CA THR A 122 -3.09 15.74 3.18
C THR A 122 -2.28 15.59 1.89
N ALA A 123 -2.52 14.49 1.17
CA ALA A 123 -1.89 14.22 -0.12
C ALA A 123 -2.11 15.36 -1.12
N ALA A 124 -3.30 15.97 -1.10
CA ALA A 124 -3.63 17.11 -1.96
C ALA A 124 -2.73 18.32 -1.72
N THR A 125 -2.53 18.71 -0.45
CA THR A 125 -1.65 19.83 -0.09
C THR A 125 -0.22 19.57 -0.56
N ILE A 126 0.29 18.35 -0.35
CA ILE A 126 1.65 18.00 -0.76
C ILE A 126 1.78 18.01 -2.29
N ALA A 127 0.82 17.45 -3.02
CA ALA A 127 0.87 17.44 -4.48
C ALA A 127 0.91 18.86 -5.08
N ILE A 128 0.06 19.76 -4.56
CA ILE A 128 0.03 21.18 -5.00
C ILE A 128 1.32 21.90 -4.60
N LEU A 129 1.83 21.66 -3.39
CA LEU A 129 3.11 22.22 -2.94
C LEU A 129 4.24 21.81 -3.88
N PHE A 130 4.38 20.52 -4.18
CA PHE A 130 5.43 20.03 -5.07
C PHE A 130 5.22 20.53 -6.51
N ASN A 131 3.99 20.66 -6.99
CA ASN A 131 3.73 21.31 -8.28
C ASN A 131 4.27 22.76 -8.29
N SER A 132 4.03 23.52 -7.22
CA SER A 132 4.58 24.88 -7.10
C SER A 132 6.12 24.89 -6.96
N LEU A 133 6.71 23.94 -6.23
CA LEU A 133 8.17 23.82 -6.06
C LEU A 133 8.90 23.59 -7.39
N PHE A 134 8.32 22.75 -8.24
CA PHE A 134 8.83 22.41 -9.57
C PHE A 134 8.29 23.34 -10.69
N GLY A 135 7.71 24.48 -10.31
CA GLY A 135 7.19 25.48 -11.22
C GLY A 135 8.22 25.99 -12.24
N TYR A 136 7.73 26.33 -13.43
CA TYR A 136 8.50 26.89 -14.54
C TYR A 136 7.83 28.18 -15.05
N PRO A 137 8.60 29.22 -15.42
CA PRO A 137 10.06 29.32 -15.39
C PRO A 137 10.63 29.64 -13.99
N LYS A 138 9.79 30.00 -13.03
CA LYS A 138 10.18 30.30 -11.64
C LYS A 138 9.62 29.24 -10.71
N GLY A 139 10.47 28.73 -9.82
CA GLY A 139 10.13 27.74 -8.81
C GLY A 139 11.35 27.49 -7.91
N PRO A 140 11.19 27.28 -6.60
CA PRO A 140 12.30 27.09 -5.67
C PRO A 140 13.33 26.04 -6.10
N VAL A 141 12.89 24.96 -6.76
CA VAL A 141 13.81 23.93 -7.28
C VAL A 141 14.66 24.48 -8.42
N ASN A 142 14.07 25.20 -9.37
CA ASN A 142 14.80 25.88 -10.43
C ASN A 142 15.77 26.91 -9.86
N ASP A 143 15.31 27.77 -8.94
CA ASP A 143 16.15 28.82 -8.33
C ASP A 143 17.36 28.23 -7.58
N LEU A 144 17.16 27.13 -6.84
CA LEU A 144 18.23 26.43 -6.14
C LEU A 144 19.25 25.82 -7.11
N LEU A 145 18.79 25.14 -8.17
CA LEU A 145 19.67 24.50 -9.14
C LEU A 145 20.46 25.51 -9.99
N MET A 146 19.86 26.65 -10.31
CA MET A 146 20.54 27.78 -10.95
C MET A 146 21.60 28.39 -10.03
N THR A 147 21.27 28.59 -8.74
CA THR A 147 22.21 29.16 -7.75
C THR A 147 23.41 28.24 -7.49
N LEU A 148 23.19 26.92 -7.51
CA LEU A 148 24.25 25.93 -7.36
C LEU A 148 25.10 25.73 -8.64
N GLY A 149 24.76 26.41 -9.74
CA GLY A 149 25.44 26.26 -11.03
C GLY A 149 25.21 24.89 -11.69
N ILE A 150 24.17 24.16 -11.31
CA ILE A 150 23.80 22.86 -11.90
C ILE A 150 23.04 23.07 -13.21
N LEU A 151 22.31 24.18 -13.33
CA LEU A 151 21.58 24.57 -14.53
C LEU A 151 22.06 25.93 -15.02
N ASP A 152 22.30 26.04 -16.33
CA ASP A 152 22.59 27.32 -16.99
C ASP A 152 21.32 28.12 -17.31
N ALA A 153 20.18 27.44 -17.39
CA ALA A 153 18.86 28.03 -17.65
C ALA A 153 17.75 27.24 -16.93
N PRO A 154 16.62 27.87 -16.56
CA PRO A 154 15.51 27.18 -15.90
C PRO A 154 15.00 26.00 -16.73
N ALA A 155 14.81 24.85 -16.09
CA ALA A 155 14.30 23.64 -16.72
C ALA A 155 12.80 23.46 -16.45
N ASN A 156 12.05 23.06 -17.47
CA ASN A 156 10.64 22.72 -17.31
C ASN A 156 10.47 21.24 -16.90
N PHE A 157 10.65 20.97 -15.62
CA PHE A 157 10.55 19.61 -15.05
C PHE A 157 9.18 18.97 -15.26
N HIS A 158 8.10 19.76 -15.29
CA HIS A 158 6.74 19.28 -15.53
C HIS A 158 6.53 18.73 -16.95
N MET A 159 7.39 19.06 -17.91
CA MET A 159 7.35 18.51 -19.28
C MET A 159 8.23 17.27 -19.46
N GLN A 160 9.02 16.90 -18.44
CA GLN A 160 9.89 15.73 -18.49
C GLN A 160 9.18 14.53 -17.85
N GLU A 161 8.94 13.47 -18.64
CA GLU A 161 8.19 12.29 -18.17
C GLU A 161 8.84 11.59 -16.99
N TRP A 162 10.15 11.32 -17.06
CA TRP A 162 10.89 10.63 -16.00
C TRP A 162 11.01 11.45 -14.73
N THR A 163 11.23 12.76 -14.86
CA THR A 163 11.25 13.67 -13.72
C THR A 163 9.89 13.69 -13.03
N SER A 164 8.81 13.78 -13.81
CA SER A 164 7.43 13.78 -13.28
C SER A 164 7.09 12.48 -12.54
N LYS A 165 7.44 11.32 -13.11
CA LYS A 165 7.33 10.01 -12.44
C LYS A 165 8.16 9.96 -11.16
N GLY A 166 9.38 10.47 -11.21
CA GLY A 166 10.32 10.52 -10.10
C GLY A 166 9.81 11.37 -8.93
N VAL A 167 9.25 12.54 -9.22
CA VAL A 167 8.67 13.42 -8.20
C VAL A 167 7.46 12.75 -7.54
N VAL A 168 6.54 12.18 -8.33
CA VAL A 168 5.38 11.44 -7.77
C VAL A 168 5.84 10.26 -6.90
N ALA A 169 6.81 9.47 -7.36
CA ALA A 169 7.37 8.35 -6.60
C ALA A 169 8.05 8.82 -5.32
N PHE A 170 8.80 9.93 -5.37
CA PHE A 170 9.47 10.52 -4.22
C PHE A 170 8.49 11.01 -3.16
N ILE A 171 7.43 11.72 -3.57
CA ILE A 171 6.38 12.18 -2.66
C ILE A 171 5.76 10.99 -1.94
N GLN A 172 5.38 9.95 -2.68
CA GLN A 172 4.82 8.73 -2.11
C GLN A 172 5.81 8.09 -1.11
N PHE A 173 7.08 7.99 -1.49
CA PHE A 173 8.11 7.39 -0.67
C PHE A 173 8.26 8.14 0.66
N TRP A 174 8.40 9.46 0.56
CA TRP A 174 8.58 10.37 1.67
C TRP A 174 7.38 10.39 2.62
N MET A 175 6.16 10.26 2.09
CA MET A 175 4.95 10.21 2.92
C MET A 175 4.78 8.90 3.70
N TRP A 176 5.33 7.78 3.21
CA TRP A 176 4.95 6.45 3.71
C TRP A 176 6.08 5.65 4.37
N TYR A 177 7.35 6.00 4.17
CA TYR A 177 8.47 5.28 4.79
C TYR A 177 8.44 5.38 6.33
N GLY A 178 8.03 6.54 6.87
CA GLY A 178 7.93 6.75 8.32
C GLY A 178 6.84 5.90 8.97
N ASN A 179 5.67 5.80 8.34
CA ASN A 179 4.59 4.92 8.79
C ASN A 179 5.06 3.45 8.82
N SER A 180 5.68 3.00 7.73
CA SER A 180 6.21 1.65 7.60
C SER A 180 7.25 1.33 8.69
N MET A 181 8.14 2.28 8.98
CA MET A 181 9.14 2.17 10.04
C MET A 181 8.49 2.04 11.43
N ILE A 182 7.50 2.86 11.77
CA ILE A 182 6.85 2.82 13.09
C ILE A 182 6.21 1.45 13.33
N VAL A 183 5.54 0.89 12.31
CA VAL A 183 4.94 -0.45 12.38
C VAL A 183 6.01 -1.52 12.58
N LEU A 184 7.13 -1.44 11.86
CA LEU A 184 8.25 -2.37 12.01
C LEU A 184 8.92 -2.27 13.38
N ILE A 185 9.13 -1.05 13.91
CA ILE A 185 9.65 -0.82 15.26
C ILE A 185 8.72 -1.44 16.31
N ALA A 186 7.41 -1.22 16.21
CA ALA A 186 6.44 -1.83 17.11
C ALA A 186 6.55 -3.37 17.08
N GLY A 187 6.80 -3.93 15.90
CA GLY A 187 7.09 -5.36 15.75
C GLY A 187 8.37 -5.82 16.45
N VAL A 188 9.46 -5.05 16.39
CA VAL A 188 10.71 -5.40 17.08
C VAL A 188 10.52 -5.34 18.59
N LEU A 189 9.79 -4.34 19.09
CA LEU A 189 9.51 -4.17 20.52
C LEU A 189 8.67 -5.33 21.09
N GLY A 190 7.94 -6.07 20.25
CA GLY A 190 7.24 -7.29 20.65
C GLY A 190 8.14 -8.53 20.78
N ILE A 191 9.41 -8.47 20.35
CA ILE A 191 10.36 -9.59 20.45
C ILE A 191 10.96 -9.61 21.87
N SER A 192 11.05 -10.80 22.47
CA SER A 192 11.61 -10.97 23.82
C SER A 192 13.02 -10.33 23.93
N PRO A 193 13.23 -9.41 24.88
CA PRO A 193 14.55 -8.87 25.24
C PRO A 193 15.66 -9.91 25.40
N THR A 194 15.32 -11.07 25.96
CA THR A 194 16.26 -12.13 26.31
C THR A 194 16.97 -12.73 25.10
N LEU A 195 16.35 -12.72 23.92
CA LEU A 195 16.97 -13.20 22.67
C LEU A 195 18.11 -12.28 22.23
N PHE A 196 17.96 -10.98 22.44
CA PHE A 196 18.99 -10.00 22.10
C PHE A 196 20.15 -10.05 23.09
N GLU A 197 19.86 -10.21 24.39
CA GLU A 197 20.89 -10.37 25.43
C GLU A 197 21.70 -11.63 25.24
N ALA A 198 21.05 -12.78 24.98
CA ALA A 198 21.75 -14.03 24.70
C ALA A 198 22.69 -13.90 23.48
N ALA A 199 22.21 -13.28 22.40
CA ALA A 199 23.03 -13.06 21.22
C ALA A 199 24.22 -12.12 21.47
N GLU A 200 24.04 -11.10 22.31
CA GLU A 200 25.13 -10.20 22.71
C GLU A 200 26.17 -10.93 23.56
N VAL A 201 25.75 -11.85 24.45
CA VAL A 201 26.65 -12.72 25.23
C VAL A 201 27.43 -13.68 24.32
N ASP A 202 26.78 -14.22 23.28
CA ASP A 202 27.41 -15.06 22.24
C ASP A 202 28.33 -14.27 21.27
N GLY A 203 28.51 -12.96 21.49
CA GLY A 203 29.39 -12.12 20.67
C GLY A 203 28.83 -11.76 19.30
N ALA A 204 27.52 -11.93 19.08
CA ALA A 204 26.90 -11.60 17.80
C ALA A 204 27.02 -10.10 17.48
N THR A 205 27.38 -9.78 16.23
CA THR A 205 27.43 -8.40 15.77
C THR A 205 26.01 -7.85 15.52
N PRO A 206 25.79 -6.52 15.57
CA PRO A 206 24.46 -5.96 15.32
C PRO A 206 23.83 -6.36 13.98
N THR A 207 24.67 -6.50 12.94
CA THR A 207 24.23 -6.97 11.62
C THR A 207 23.78 -8.43 11.68
N GLN A 208 24.51 -9.29 12.41
CA GLN A 208 24.10 -10.68 12.64
C GLN A 208 22.79 -10.76 13.42
N ILE A 209 22.64 -9.96 14.48
CA ILE A 209 21.40 -9.87 15.26
C ILE A 209 20.24 -9.45 14.35
N PHE A 210 20.42 -8.42 13.52
CA PHE A 210 19.37 -7.97 12.61
C PHE A 210 18.93 -9.04 11.61
N PHE A 211 19.87 -9.65 10.88
CA PHE A 211 19.53 -10.61 9.82
C PHE A 211 19.16 -12.00 10.35
N LYS A 212 19.71 -12.43 11.49
CA LYS A 212 19.48 -13.79 12.04
C LYS A 212 18.39 -13.85 13.11
N ILE A 213 18.10 -12.74 13.80
CA ILE A 213 17.12 -12.71 14.90
C ILE A 213 15.97 -11.77 14.56
N THR A 214 16.25 -10.49 14.32
CA THR A 214 15.20 -9.48 14.13
C THR A 214 14.37 -9.74 12.88
N LEU A 215 15.00 -9.81 11.71
CA LEU A 215 14.32 -9.93 10.42
C LEU A 215 13.49 -11.23 10.30
N PRO A 216 13.98 -12.42 10.72
CA PRO A 216 13.17 -13.64 10.71
C PRO A 216 11.95 -13.56 11.63
N ARG A 217 12.08 -12.94 12.81
CA ARG A 217 10.97 -12.77 13.76
C ARG A 217 9.99 -11.67 13.35
N LEU A 218 10.46 -10.67 12.61
CA LEU A 218 9.63 -9.64 12.03
C LEU A 218 8.82 -10.10 10.81
N LYS A 219 9.10 -11.29 10.24
CA LYS A 219 8.55 -11.71 8.95
C LYS A 219 7.03 -11.53 8.82
N THR A 220 6.26 -11.84 9.87
CA THR A 220 4.79 -11.68 9.88
C THR A 220 4.36 -10.22 9.79
N ILE A 221 5.05 -9.33 10.51
CA ILE A 221 4.76 -7.90 10.52
C ILE A 221 5.29 -7.25 9.24
N LEU A 222 6.46 -7.67 8.77
CA LEU A 222 7.02 -7.26 7.49
C LEU A 222 6.10 -7.65 6.33
N LEU A 223 5.51 -8.85 6.36
CA LEU A 223 4.53 -9.27 5.37
C LEU A 223 3.30 -8.35 5.37
N TYR A 224 2.79 -8.00 6.54
CA TYR A 224 1.69 -7.02 6.65
C TYR A 224 2.09 -5.68 6.01
N VAL A 225 3.25 -5.12 6.39
CA VAL A 225 3.76 -3.84 5.86
C VAL A 225 3.94 -3.89 4.34
N LEU A 226 4.46 -5.00 3.81
CA LEU A 226 4.70 -5.14 2.37
C LEU A 226 3.40 -5.26 1.58
N ILE A 227 2.44 -6.05 2.06
CA ILE A 227 1.12 -6.16 1.41
C ILE A 227 0.41 -4.81 1.44
N THR A 228 0.31 -4.15 2.60
CA THR A 228 -0.42 -2.89 2.70
C THR A 228 0.24 -1.77 1.91
N SER A 229 1.57 -1.69 1.92
CA SER A 229 2.32 -0.72 1.11
C SER A 229 2.19 -0.98 -0.39
N MET A 230 2.13 -2.26 -0.80
CA MET A 230 1.92 -2.63 -2.20
C MET A 230 0.51 -2.27 -2.66
N VAL A 231 -0.52 -2.60 -1.88
CA VAL A 231 -1.91 -2.23 -2.18
C VAL A 231 -2.04 -0.71 -2.29
N GLY A 232 -1.51 0.04 -1.31
CA GLY A 232 -1.56 1.50 -1.33
C GLY A 232 -0.84 2.12 -2.53
N GLY A 233 0.33 1.60 -2.89
CA GLY A 233 1.06 2.08 -4.07
C GLY A 233 0.35 1.77 -5.39
N LEU A 234 -0.21 0.56 -5.55
CA LEU A 234 -0.95 0.19 -6.77
C LEU A 234 -2.27 0.96 -6.92
N GLN A 235 -2.81 1.49 -5.81
CA GLN A 235 -4.03 2.30 -5.78
C GLN A 235 -3.77 3.81 -5.73
N MET A 236 -2.54 4.26 -6.00
CA MET A 236 -2.21 5.69 -5.92
C MET A 236 -3.06 6.53 -6.91
N TYR A 237 -3.72 7.56 -6.40
CA TYR A 237 -4.61 8.43 -7.16
C TYR A 237 -4.29 9.91 -6.91
N ASP A 238 -4.28 10.32 -5.63
CA ASP A 238 -4.24 11.73 -5.23
C ASP A 238 -3.01 12.46 -5.77
N ILE A 239 -1.81 11.93 -5.50
CA ILE A 239 -0.56 12.59 -5.90
C ILE A 239 -0.44 12.72 -7.43
N PRO A 240 -0.57 11.64 -8.25
CA PRO A 240 -0.49 11.80 -9.69
C PRO A 240 -1.58 12.69 -10.30
N LYS A 241 -2.82 12.65 -9.75
CA LYS A 241 -3.92 13.51 -10.22
C LYS A 241 -3.67 14.98 -9.92
N LEU A 242 -3.27 15.31 -8.69
CA LEU A 242 -3.19 16.69 -8.23
C LEU A 242 -1.85 17.35 -8.54
N TYR A 243 -0.79 16.57 -8.76
CA TYR A 243 0.51 17.09 -9.17
C TYR A 243 0.51 17.54 -10.64
N LEU A 244 0.05 16.69 -11.57
CA LEU A 244 0.11 16.98 -13.02
C LEU A 244 -1.09 16.46 -13.83
N TRP A 245 -2.19 16.09 -13.18
CA TRP A 245 -3.40 15.58 -13.85
C TRP A 245 -3.16 14.33 -14.72
N GLY A 246 -2.08 13.58 -14.45
CA GLY A 246 -1.64 12.45 -15.25
C GLY A 246 -0.59 12.79 -16.32
N GLY A 247 -0.26 14.05 -16.55
CA GLY A 247 0.77 14.48 -17.51
C GLY A 247 2.22 14.39 -17.00
N PRO A 248 3.21 14.80 -17.82
CA PRO A 248 3.12 15.13 -19.25
C PRO A 248 2.96 13.86 -20.10
N ASP A 249 2.31 13.93 -21.27
CA ASP A 249 2.03 12.78 -22.15
C ASP A 249 1.56 11.50 -21.41
N ASN A 250 0.61 11.63 -20.50
CA ASN A 250 0.14 10.52 -19.66
C ASN A 250 1.25 9.84 -18.82
N ALA A 251 2.42 10.45 -18.56
CA ALA A 251 3.52 9.84 -17.83
C ALA A 251 3.21 9.59 -16.35
N THR A 252 2.39 10.45 -15.73
CA THR A 252 1.93 10.24 -14.34
C THR A 252 0.51 9.67 -14.29
N LEU A 253 -0.08 9.32 -15.44
CA LEU A 253 -1.39 8.69 -15.49
C LEU A 253 -1.31 7.30 -14.86
N THR A 254 -1.84 7.13 -13.65
CA THR A 254 -1.97 5.82 -13.00
C THR A 254 -3.31 5.18 -13.33
N ALA A 255 -3.44 3.88 -13.07
CA ALA A 255 -4.66 3.14 -13.36
C ALA A 255 -5.88 3.73 -12.62
N ASN A 256 -5.71 4.17 -11.37
CA ASN A 256 -6.78 4.84 -10.64
C ASN A 256 -7.12 6.22 -11.20
N VAL A 257 -6.13 6.98 -11.70
CA VAL A 257 -6.42 8.25 -12.40
C VAL A 257 -7.17 7.98 -13.70
N PHE A 258 -6.80 6.95 -14.46
CA PHE A 258 -7.51 6.51 -15.66
C PHE A 258 -8.96 6.10 -15.34
N ILE A 259 -9.17 5.26 -14.32
CA ILE A 259 -10.50 4.82 -13.86
C ILE A 259 -11.36 6.04 -13.50
N HIS A 260 -10.81 6.94 -12.70
CA HIS A 260 -11.50 8.17 -12.31
C HIS A 260 -11.86 9.01 -13.53
N ASN A 261 -10.92 9.21 -14.47
CA ASN A 261 -11.19 9.98 -15.67
C ASN A 261 -12.33 9.34 -16.49
N GLN A 262 -12.36 8.02 -16.63
CA GLN A 262 -13.45 7.35 -17.33
C GLN A 262 -14.82 7.50 -16.66
N ALA A 263 -14.86 7.44 -15.33
CA ALA A 263 -16.11 7.61 -14.59
C ALA A 263 -16.56 9.07 -14.51
N PHE A 264 -15.64 10.01 -14.31
CA PHE A 264 -15.98 11.36 -13.82
C PHE A 264 -15.35 12.51 -14.62
N SER A 265 -14.55 12.24 -15.65
CA SER A 265 -13.89 13.31 -16.43
C SER A 265 -14.00 13.05 -17.93
N GLY A 266 -14.96 13.71 -18.58
CA GLY A 266 -15.15 13.67 -20.03
C GLY A 266 -16.32 12.80 -20.46
N SER A 267 -16.14 11.46 -20.49
CA SER A 267 -17.09 10.54 -21.14
C SER A 267 -18.13 9.90 -20.23
N TYR A 268 -17.95 9.96 -18.90
CA TYR A 268 -18.86 9.37 -17.89
C TYR A 268 -19.25 7.90 -18.18
N LEU A 269 -18.27 7.11 -18.61
CA LEU A 269 -18.41 5.69 -18.97
C LEU A 269 -18.23 4.83 -17.72
N TYR A 270 -19.28 4.77 -16.90
CA TYR A 270 -19.26 4.10 -15.60
C TYR A 270 -19.03 2.59 -15.75
N ASN A 271 -19.65 1.97 -16.75
CA ASN A 271 -19.41 0.58 -17.13
C ASN A 271 -17.93 0.27 -17.41
N ARG A 272 -17.25 1.10 -18.20
CA ARG A 272 -15.83 0.93 -18.51
C ARG A 272 -14.93 1.19 -17.31
N ALA A 273 -15.25 2.20 -16.50
CA ALA A 273 -14.52 2.48 -15.27
C ALA A 273 -14.67 1.32 -14.26
N ALA A 274 -15.86 0.75 -14.13
CA ALA A 274 -16.12 -0.42 -13.30
C ALA A 274 -15.32 -1.65 -13.78
N ALA A 275 -15.32 -1.93 -15.08
CA ALA A 275 -14.52 -3.02 -15.64
C ALA A 275 -13.01 -2.82 -15.39
N ALA A 276 -12.50 -1.61 -15.57
CA ALA A 276 -11.10 -1.27 -15.26
C ALA A 276 -10.78 -1.43 -13.76
N SER A 277 -11.69 -1.00 -12.85
CA SER A 277 -11.56 -1.22 -11.41
C SER A 277 -11.50 -2.70 -11.03
N MET A 278 -12.32 -3.54 -11.67
CA MET A 278 -12.32 -4.99 -11.44
C MET A 278 -11.01 -5.64 -11.91
N LEU A 279 -10.47 -5.21 -13.06
CA LEU A 279 -9.17 -5.68 -13.55
C LEU A 279 -8.05 -5.30 -12.58
N MET A 280 -8.04 -4.05 -12.09
CA MET A 280 -7.08 -3.61 -11.09
C MET A 280 -7.22 -4.38 -9.77
N PHE A 281 -8.45 -4.62 -9.31
CA PHE A 281 -8.70 -5.46 -8.14
C PHE A 281 -8.11 -6.85 -8.30
N LEU A 282 -8.31 -7.50 -9.45
CA LEU A 282 -7.76 -8.82 -9.74
C LEU A 282 -6.23 -8.80 -9.75
N ILE A 283 -5.60 -7.79 -10.37
CA ILE A 283 -4.14 -7.62 -10.36
C ILE A 283 -3.62 -7.50 -8.92
N ILE A 284 -4.26 -6.66 -8.10
CA ILE A 284 -3.87 -6.44 -6.70
C ILE A 284 -4.02 -7.73 -5.89
N VAL A 285 -5.12 -8.49 -6.07
CA VAL A 285 -5.34 -9.77 -5.39
C VAL A 285 -4.28 -10.79 -5.78
N VAL A 286 -3.98 -10.93 -7.07
CA VAL A 286 -2.95 -11.86 -7.56
C VAL A 286 -1.58 -11.51 -6.98
N LEU A 287 -1.19 -10.24 -7.02
CA LEU A 287 0.08 -9.78 -6.46
C LEU A 287 0.14 -9.95 -4.93
N SER A 288 -0.97 -9.69 -4.22
CA SER A 288 -1.08 -9.89 -2.76
C SER A 288 -0.94 -11.35 -2.38
N ILE A 289 -1.58 -12.25 -3.13
CA ILE A 289 -1.45 -13.68 -2.95
C ILE A 289 -0.02 -14.14 -3.25
N ALA A 290 0.58 -13.68 -4.36
CA ALA A 290 1.95 -14.01 -4.71
C ALA A 290 2.94 -13.57 -3.63
N MET A 291 2.83 -12.32 -3.15
CA MET A 291 3.65 -11.79 -2.07
C MET A 291 3.46 -12.58 -0.77
N PHE A 292 2.22 -12.91 -0.40
CA PHE A 292 1.93 -13.76 0.74
C PHE A 292 2.59 -15.14 0.64
N TYR A 293 2.55 -15.78 -0.53
CA TYR A 293 3.18 -17.09 -0.74
C TYR A 293 4.72 -17.02 -0.73
N LEU A 294 5.32 -16.00 -1.33
CA LEU A 294 6.77 -15.79 -1.37
C LEU A 294 7.35 -15.57 0.03
N MET A 295 6.64 -14.80 0.85
CA MET A 295 7.08 -14.43 2.19
C MET A 295 6.57 -15.33 3.30
N ARG A 296 5.73 -16.33 3.00
CA ARG A 296 5.22 -17.25 4.01
C ARG A 296 6.35 -17.97 4.73
N ASP A 297 6.33 -18.02 6.06
CA ASP A 297 7.29 -18.84 6.80
C ASP A 297 6.93 -20.33 6.70
N ARG A 298 7.79 -21.11 6.04
CA ARG A 298 7.63 -22.56 5.92
C ARG A 298 7.95 -23.26 7.24
N GLY A 299 8.77 -22.65 8.12
CA GLY A 299 9.17 -23.17 9.42
C GLY A 299 8.03 -23.15 10.43
N GLU A 300 7.46 -21.97 10.72
CA GLU A 300 6.29 -21.85 11.59
C GLU A 300 5.09 -22.70 11.13
N GLN A 301 4.88 -22.87 9.83
CA GLN A 301 3.81 -23.72 9.33
C GLN A 301 4.03 -25.20 9.62
N LYS A 302 5.28 -25.69 9.53
CA LYS A 302 5.61 -27.06 9.94
C LYS A 302 5.35 -27.24 11.43
N LEU A 303 5.79 -26.30 12.27
CA LEU A 303 5.54 -26.31 13.71
C LEU A 303 4.03 -26.29 14.03
N ARG A 304 3.26 -25.36 13.47
CA ARG A 304 1.80 -25.30 13.66
C ARG A 304 1.07 -26.55 13.13
N ARG A 305 1.55 -27.15 12.04
CA ARG A 305 1.00 -28.41 11.52
C ARG A 305 1.31 -29.58 12.47
N GLN A 306 2.55 -29.65 12.99
CA GLN A 306 2.96 -30.65 13.96
C GLN A 306 2.19 -30.50 15.27
N GLU A 307 1.99 -29.28 15.75
CA GLU A 307 1.22 -28.99 16.96
C GLU A 307 -0.27 -29.35 16.77
N ARG A 308 -0.88 -28.99 15.63
CA ARG A 308 -2.25 -29.42 15.29
C ARG A 308 -2.36 -30.94 15.16
N ALA A 309 -1.37 -31.61 14.58
CA ALA A 309 -1.33 -33.06 14.49
C ALA A 309 -1.21 -33.71 15.88
N ARG A 310 -0.36 -33.17 16.75
CA ARG A 310 -0.19 -33.61 18.15
C ARG A 310 -1.48 -33.44 18.96
N VAL A 311 -2.13 -32.28 18.86
CA VAL A 311 -3.44 -32.04 19.53
C VAL A 311 -4.51 -32.99 19.02
N ARG A 312 -4.54 -33.27 17.70
CA ARG A 312 -5.47 -34.25 17.12
C ARG A 312 -5.19 -35.68 17.59
N ALA A 313 -3.92 -36.07 17.73
CA ALA A 313 -3.52 -37.37 18.26
C ALA A 313 -3.97 -37.53 19.73
N LEU A 314 -3.65 -36.55 20.58
CA LEU A 314 -4.07 -36.54 21.99
C LEU A 314 -5.60 -36.61 22.16
N LYS A 315 -6.36 -35.93 21.29
CA LYS A 315 -7.83 -36.02 21.30
C LYS A 315 -8.36 -37.39 20.89
N ARG A 316 -7.66 -38.12 20.00
CA ARG A 316 -8.02 -39.47 19.60
C ARG A 316 -7.73 -40.48 20.71
N GLU A 317 -6.58 -40.34 21.37
CA GLU A 317 -6.21 -41.18 22.52
C GLU A 317 -7.16 -40.98 23.70
N ALA A 318 -7.61 -39.75 23.96
CA ALA A 318 -8.58 -39.46 25.01
C ALA A 318 -10.04 -39.87 24.69
N SER A 319 -10.31 -40.32 23.46
CA SER A 319 -11.64 -40.79 23.03
C SER A 319 -11.75 -42.31 22.90
N VAL A 320 -10.68 -43.04 23.22
CA VAL A 320 -10.61 -44.50 23.36
C VAL A 320 -10.62 -44.84 24.84
#